data_AF-A0A925MJA9-F1
#
_entry.id   AF-A0A925MJA9-F1
#
_cell.length_a   1.000
_cell.length_b   1.000
_cell.length_c   1.000
_cell.angle_alpha   90.00
_cell.angle_beta   90.00
_cell.angle_gamma   90.00
#
_symmetry.space_group_name_H-M   'P 1'
#
loop_
_entity.id
_entity.type
_entity.pdbx_description
1 polymer ?
#
loop_
_entity_poly.entity_id
_entity_poly.type
_entity_poly.pdbx_seq_one_letter_code
_entity_poly.pdbx_strand_id
1 'polypeptide(L)'
;YGLQDMITMKHIDNMAKIILLTGTIVGYAYLMELFVAFYSGAIYEMDAFKFRIAGPYWWAYAAMMSCNVLSPQVFWFKACRENLWVVMVVAMCVNVGMWFERFVIIVTTLTRMWLPGDWKTYSPSGVEMMTFVGTIGLFLTLFLLFLRFLPCINIAEVKWAKPESDPHFEDLESHDDKGTKEIAAYQKEFPASKS
;
A
#
# COMPACT_ATOMS: atom_id res chain seq x y z
N TYR A 1 10.18 20.84 9.56
CA TYR A 1 9.58 21.27 8.29
C TYR A 1 8.08 21.41 8.48
N GLY A 2 7.53 22.62 8.45
CA GLY A 2 6.08 22.87 8.54
C GLY A 2 5.33 22.42 7.27
N LEU A 3 5.34 21.13 6.97
CA LEU A 3 4.69 20.52 5.80
C LEU A 3 3.20 20.20 6.01
N GLN A 4 2.64 20.56 7.17
CA GLN A 4 1.26 20.20 7.54
C GLN A 4 0.19 20.84 6.63
N ASP A 5 0.49 22.00 6.03
CA ASP A 5 -0.40 22.63 5.04
C ASP A 5 -0.33 21.97 3.65
N MET A 6 0.74 21.22 3.38
CA MET A 6 0.97 20.57 2.09
C MET A 6 0.45 19.13 2.06
N ILE A 7 0.62 18.39 3.17
CA ILE A 7 0.12 17.01 3.33
C ILE A 7 -0.98 17.05 4.39
N THR A 8 -2.21 17.31 3.94
CA THR A 8 -3.37 17.37 4.83
C THR A 8 -3.87 15.98 5.22
N MET A 9 -4.59 15.89 6.35
CA MET A 9 -5.20 14.63 6.80
C MET A 9 -6.17 14.03 5.78
N LYS A 10 -6.73 14.85 4.88
CA LYS A 10 -7.58 14.38 3.79
C LYS A 10 -6.81 13.54 2.77
N HIS A 11 -5.56 13.88 2.48
CA HIS A 11 -4.69 13.06 1.63
C HIS A 11 -4.45 11.70 2.27
N ILE A 12 -4.17 11.66 3.57
CA ILE A 12 -3.94 10.41 4.32
C ILE A 12 -5.22 9.55 4.33
N ASP A 13 -6.38 10.14 4.59
CA ASP A 13 -7.68 9.43 4.57
C ASP A 13 -8.00 8.85 3.18
N ASN A 14 -7.73 9.61 2.11
CA ASN A 14 -7.91 9.13 0.74
C ASN A 14 -6.95 7.98 0.41
N MET A 15 -5.68 8.09 0.80
CA MET A 15 -4.70 7.01 0.61
C MET A 15 -5.07 5.76 1.42
N ALA A 16 -5.55 5.91 2.66
CA ALA A 16 -6.02 4.78 3.47
C ALA A 16 -7.22 4.05 2.83
N LYS A 17 -8.15 4.79 2.19
CA LYS A 17 -9.26 4.19 1.42
C LYS A 17 -8.76 3.43 0.19
N ILE A 18 -7.73 3.93 -0.50
CA ILE A 18 -7.12 3.23 -1.63
C ILE A 18 -6.49 1.92 -1.15
N ILE A 19 -5.75 1.93 -0.03
CA ILE A 19 -5.16 0.72 0.57
C ILE A 19 -6.26 -0.28 0.96
N LEU A 20 -7.36 0.19 1.54
CA LEU A 20 -8.50 -0.67 1.86
C LEU A 20 -9.10 -1.31 0.61
N LEU A 21 -9.32 -0.52 -0.45
CA LEU A 21 -9.87 -1.01 -1.72
C LEU A 21 -8.95 -2.07 -2.33
N THR A 22 -7.67 -1.78 -2.51
CA THR A 22 -6.73 -2.73 -3.12
C THR A 22 -6.54 -3.97 -2.25
N GLY A 23 -6.50 -3.82 -0.92
CA GLY A 23 -6.46 -4.93 0.03
C GLY A 23 -7.67 -5.87 -0.08
N THR A 24 -8.88 -5.32 -0.26
CA THR A 24 -10.07 -6.15 -0.48
C THR A 24 -10.07 -6.88 -1.83
N ILE A 25 -9.53 -6.26 -2.89
CA ILE A 25 -9.37 -6.90 -4.20
C ILE A 25 -8.40 -8.08 -4.11
N VAL A 26 -7.25 -7.88 -3.45
CA VAL A 26 -6.26 -8.94 -3.24
C VAL A 26 -6.82 -10.06 -2.36
N GLY A 27 -7.54 -9.70 -1.28
CA GLY A 27 -8.23 -10.69 -0.44
C GLY A 27 -9.26 -11.52 -1.20
N TYR A 28 -10.02 -10.88 -2.09
CA TYR A 28 -10.94 -11.59 -3.00
C TYR A 28 -10.20 -12.56 -3.93
N ALA A 29 -9.08 -12.13 -4.52
CA ALA A 29 -8.27 -12.99 -5.39
C ALA A 29 -7.76 -14.24 -4.64
N TYR A 30 -7.26 -14.10 -3.40
CA TYR A 30 -6.82 -15.24 -2.60
C TYR A 30 -7.97 -16.21 -2.25
N LEU A 31 -9.16 -15.69 -1.95
CA LEU A 31 -10.34 -16.51 -1.71
C LEU A 31 -10.79 -17.24 -2.99
N MET A 32 -10.66 -16.59 -4.15
CA MET A 32 -10.94 -17.23 -5.43
C MET A 32 -9.93 -18.33 -5.77
N GLU A 33 -8.64 -18.15 -5.48
CA GLU A 33 -7.64 -19.21 -5.63
C GLU A 33 -7.99 -20.43 -4.77
N LEU A 34 -8.36 -20.20 -3.51
CA LEU A 34 -8.86 -21.24 -2.59
C LEU A 34 -10.07 -21.97 -3.16
N PHE A 35 -11.06 -21.21 -3.63
CA PHE A 35 -12.30 -21.75 -4.15
C PHE A 35 -12.08 -22.58 -5.41
N VAL A 36 -11.29 -22.07 -6.36
CA VAL A 36 -10.98 -22.78 -7.60
C VAL A 36 -10.17 -24.04 -7.31
N ALA A 37 -9.15 -24.00 -6.44
CA ALA A 37 -8.38 -25.20 -6.08
C ALA A 37 -9.25 -26.28 -5.43
N PHE A 38 -10.24 -25.89 -4.61
CA PHE A 38 -11.21 -26.82 -4.03
C PHE A 38 -12.20 -27.36 -5.07
N TYR A 39 -12.72 -26.49 -5.95
CA TYR A 39 -13.73 -26.85 -6.96
C TYR A 39 -13.14 -27.65 -8.14
N SER A 40 -11.91 -27.36 -8.54
CA SER A 40 -11.17 -27.99 -9.65
C SER A 40 -11.03 -29.52 -9.46
N GLY A 41 -10.92 -29.98 -8.22
CA GLY A 41 -10.77 -31.41 -7.91
C GLY A 41 -9.43 -32.02 -8.36
N ALA A 42 -8.52 -31.21 -8.92
CA ALA A 42 -7.18 -31.63 -9.29
C ALA A 42 -6.35 -31.96 -8.05
N ILE A 43 -5.91 -33.22 -7.93
CA ILE A 43 -5.15 -33.74 -6.78
C ILE A 43 -3.91 -32.87 -6.50
N TYR A 44 -3.20 -32.46 -7.56
CA TYR A 44 -1.98 -31.65 -7.45
C TYR A 44 -2.24 -30.21 -6.98
N GLU A 45 -3.34 -29.58 -7.40
CA GLU A 45 -3.69 -28.21 -6.95
C GLU A 45 -4.14 -28.21 -5.50
N MET A 46 -4.96 -29.20 -5.11
CA MET A 46 -5.41 -29.36 -3.74
C MET A 46 -4.25 -29.69 -2.79
N ASP A 47 -3.30 -30.54 -3.21
CA ASP A 47 -2.14 -30.88 -2.39
C ASP A 47 -1.14 -29.72 -2.27
N ALA A 48 -0.96 -28.93 -3.33
CA ALA A 48 -0.20 -27.67 -3.25
C ALA A 48 -0.84 -26.69 -2.27
N PHE A 49 -2.18 -26.59 -2.26
CA PHE A 49 -2.89 -25.73 -1.32
C PHE A 49 -2.77 -26.20 0.13
N LYS A 50 -2.97 -27.51 0.37
CA LYS A 50 -2.76 -28.11 1.69
C LYS A 50 -1.34 -27.91 2.21
N PHE A 51 -0.34 -28.01 1.34
CA PHE A 51 1.05 -27.74 1.69
C PHE A 51 1.28 -26.27 2.05
N ARG A 52 0.56 -25.33 1.43
CA ARG A 52 0.63 -23.90 1.78
C ARG A 52 0.03 -23.61 3.16
N ILE A 53 -1.08 -24.26 3.52
CA ILE A 53 -1.75 -24.08 4.82
C ILE A 53 -1.06 -24.84 5.96
N ALA A 54 -0.69 -26.11 5.73
CA ALA A 54 -0.25 -27.03 6.79
C ALA A 54 1.21 -27.50 6.63
N GLY A 55 1.93 -27.02 5.61
CA GLY A 55 3.33 -27.36 5.40
C GLY A 55 4.30 -26.55 6.27
N PRO A 56 5.61 -26.71 6.05
CA PRO A 56 6.66 -26.07 6.85
C PRO A 56 6.65 -24.53 6.78
N TYR A 57 6.02 -23.96 5.75
CA TYR A 57 5.89 -22.50 5.56
C TYR A 57 4.50 -21.95 5.95
N TRP A 58 3.73 -22.67 6.77
CA TRP A 58 2.40 -22.24 7.22
C TRP A 58 2.42 -20.86 7.89
N TRP A 59 3.48 -20.55 8.63
CA TRP A 59 3.67 -19.28 9.33
C TRP A 59 3.77 -18.10 8.35
N ALA A 60 4.41 -18.31 7.19
CA ALA A 60 4.54 -17.29 6.15
C ALA A 60 3.20 -17.06 5.44
N TYR A 61 2.42 -18.13 5.21
CA TYR A 61 1.06 -18.02 4.67
C TYR A 61 0.10 -17.32 5.65
N ALA A 62 0.16 -17.66 6.94
CA ALA A 62 -0.62 -16.99 7.98
C ALA A 62 -0.25 -15.50 8.12
N ALA A 63 1.05 -15.17 8.05
CA ALA A 63 1.53 -13.80 8.04
C ALA A 63 1.03 -13.03 6.79
N MET A 64 1.12 -13.63 5.60
CA MET A 64 0.59 -13.04 4.36
C MET A 64 -0.91 -12.74 4.47
N MET A 65 -1.73 -13.72 4.89
CA MET A 65 -3.18 -13.55 5.00
C MET A 65 -3.56 -12.52 6.05
N SER A 66 -2.92 -12.53 7.22
CA SER A 66 -3.22 -11.55 8.28
C SER A 66 -2.77 -10.14 7.90
N CYS A 67 -1.55 -9.97 7.38
CA CYS A 67 -1.01 -8.67 7.04
C CYS A 67 -1.69 -8.03 5.80
N ASN A 68 -2.04 -8.81 4.77
CA ASN A 68 -2.66 -8.27 3.56
C ASN A 68 -4.18 -8.19 3.64
N VAL A 69 -4.85 -9.17 4.27
CA VAL A 69 -6.32 -9.21 4.27
C VAL A 69 -6.90 -8.56 5.51
N LEU A 70 -6.34 -8.81 6.71
CA LEU A 70 -6.90 -8.29 7.97
C LEU A 70 -6.44 -6.86 8.28
N SER A 71 -5.16 -6.54 8.07
CA SER A 71 -4.60 -5.23 8.40
C SER A 71 -5.36 -4.06 7.73
N PRO A 72 -5.67 -4.11 6.41
CA PRO A 72 -6.40 -3.01 5.77
C PRO A 72 -7.86 -2.87 6.22
N GLN A 73 -8.49 -3.91 6.78
CA GLN A 73 -9.88 -3.82 7.24
C GLN A 73 -10.05 -2.88 8.42
N VAL A 74 -8.97 -2.61 9.17
CA VAL A 74 -8.98 -1.63 10.26
C VAL A 74 -9.37 -0.23 9.75
N PHE A 75 -9.12 0.08 8.46
CA PHE A 75 -9.49 1.35 7.84
C PHE A 75 -11.00 1.51 7.53
N TRP A 76 -11.85 0.51 7.80
CA TRP A 76 -13.30 0.74 7.82
C TRP A 76 -13.70 1.72 8.92
N PHE A 77 -12.97 1.71 10.03
CA PHE A 77 -13.23 2.63 11.13
C PHE A 77 -12.56 3.98 10.86
N LYS A 78 -13.38 5.03 10.75
CA LYS A 78 -12.91 6.41 10.54
C LYS A 78 -11.88 6.84 11.61
N ALA A 79 -12.11 6.44 12.87
CA ALA A 79 -11.19 6.73 13.98
C ALA A 79 -9.77 6.15 13.78
N CYS A 80 -9.64 5.04 13.04
CA CYS A 80 -8.33 4.44 12.74
C CYS A 80 -7.64 5.11 11.55
N ARG A 81 -8.38 5.71 10.61
CA ARG A 81 -7.81 6.45 9.46
C ARG A 81 -7.31 7.84 9.84
N GLU A 82 -7.92 8.47 10.84
CA GLU A 82 -7.50 9.79 11.32
C GLU A 82 -6.31 9.73 12.30
N ASN A 83 -5.90 8.52 12.73
CA ASN A 83 -4.75 8.33 13.60
C ASN A 83 -3.49 7.92 12.79
N LEU A 84 -2.54 8.85 12.66
CA LEU A 84 -1.31 8.65 11.90
C LEU A 84 -0.48 7.44 12.36
N TRP A 85 -0.46 7.14 13.66
CA TRP A 85 0.28 6.00 14.19
C TRP A 85 -0.32 4.67 13.73
N VAL A 86 -1.65 4.59 13.69
CA VAL A 86 -2.36 3.40 13.19
C VAL A 86 -2.10 3.22 11.70
N VAL A 87 -2.19 4.30 10.92
CA VAL A 87 -1.91 4.28 9.48
C VAL A 87 -0.47 3.81 9.20
N MET A 88 0.52 4.28 9.97
CA MET A 88 1.92 3.85 9.80
C MET A 88 2.09 2.36 10.09
N VAL A 89 1.53 1.86 11.20
CA VAL A 89 1.62 0.43 11.56
C VAL A 89 0.97 -0.44 10.49
N VAL A 90 -0.23 -0.08 10.04
CA VAL A 90 -0.94 -0.81 8.98
C VAL A 90 -0.15 -0.81 7.68
N ALA A 91 0.43 0.33 7.28
CA ALA A 91 1.24 0.44 6.07
C ALA A 91 2.50 -0.46 6.14
N MET A 92 3.17 -0.52 7.30
CA MET A 92 4.31 -1.42 7.50
C MET A 92 3.88 -2.89 7.45
N CYS A 93 2.75 -3.24 8.07
CA CYS A 93 2.18 -4.58 7.97
C CYS A 93 1.89 -4.96 6.52
N VAL A 94 1.28 -4.07 5.72
CA VAL A 94 0.99 -4.34 4.30
C VAL A 94 2.28 -4.53 3.50
N ASN A 95 3.31 -3.72 3.71
CA ASN A 95 4.60 -3.91 3.02
C ASN A 95 5.24 -5.27 3.34
N VAL A 96 5.20 -5.69 4.60
CA VAL A 96 5.69 -7.00 5.04
C VAL A 96 4.82 -8.12 4.46
N GLY A 97 3.51 -7.95 4.44
CA GLY A 97 2.56 -8.91 3.89
C GLY A 97 2.73 -9.12 2.39
N MET A 98 2.93 -8.06 1.61
CA MET A 98 3.22 -8.14 0.17
C MET A 98 4.55 -8.84 -0.12
N TRP A 99 5.56 -8.66 0.75
CA TRP A 99 6.80 -9.42 0.65
C TRP A 99 6.56 -10.91 0.91
N PHE A 100 5.79 -11.24 1.97
CA PHE A 100 5.41 -12.62 2.26
C PHE A 100 4.57 -13.25 1.15
N GLU A 101 3.71 -12.49 0.47
CA GLU A 101 2.98 -12.97 -0.71
C GLU A 101 3.96 -13.52 -1.76
N ARG A 102 4.98 -12.73 -2.11
CA ARG A 102 5.98 -13.15 -3.11
C ARG A 102 6.81 -14.33 -2.62
N PHE A 103 7.19 -14.34 -1.35
CA PHE A 103 7.88 -15.47 -0.74
C PHE A 103 7.05 -16.76 -0.80
N VAL A 104 5.77 -16.70 -0.41
CA VAL A 104 4.87 -17.86 -0.39
C VAL A 104 4.63 -18.37 -1.81
N ILE A 105 4.31 -17.51 -2.78
CA ILE A 105 4.06 -17.94 -4.17
C ILE A 105 5.29 -18.65 -4.76
N ILE A 106 6.49 -18.10 -4.57
CA ILE A 106 7.72 -18.65 -5.18
C ILE A 106 8.18 -19.90 -4.42
N VAL A 107 8.39 -19.81 -3.11
CA VAL A 107 9.03 -20.87 -2.32
C VAL A 107 8.11 -22.08 -2.17
N THR A 108 6.81 -21.89 -1.90
CA THR A 108 5.90 -23.04 -1.73
C THR A 108 5.69 -23.81 -3.03
N THR A 109 5.70 -23.12 -4.17
CA THR A 109 5.55 -23.76 -5.49
C THR A 109 6.83 -24.48 -5.92
N LEU A 110 8.00 -23.88 -5.70
CA LEU A 110 9.28 -24.47 -6.13
C LEU A 110 9.72 -25.66 -5.25
N THR A 111 9.34 -25.68 -3.98
CA THR A 111 9.70 -26.78 -3.06
C THR A 111 8.87 -28.05 -3.29
N ARG A 112 7.72 -27.92 -3.96
CA ARG A 112 6.80 -29.02 -4.29
C ARG A 112 6.55 -29.06 -5.80
N MET A 113 7.58 -29.48 -6.53
CA MET A 113 7.48 -29.74 -7.97
C MET A 113 6.86 -31.12 -8.25
N TRP A 114 6.56 -31.37 -9.53
CA TRP A 114 5.90 -32.59 -10.02
C TRP A 114 6.60 -33.89 -9.61
N LEU A 115 7.93 -33.92 -9.54
CA LEU A 115 8.69 -35.09 -9.13
C LEU A 115 8.92 -35.10 -7.61
N PRO A 116 8.49 -36.15 -6.88
CA PRO A 116 8.75 -36.26 -5.44
C PRO A 116 10.23 -36.34 -5.05
N GLY A 117 11.10 -36.80 -5.95
CA GLY A 117 12.55 -36.93 -5.71
C GLY A 117 13.29 -35.59 -5.56
N ASP A 118 12.70 -34.49 -6.04
CA ASP A 118 13.31 -33.15 -6.03
C ASP A 118 12.76 -32.23 -4.94
N TRP A 119 11.92 -32.75 -4.03
CA TRP A 119 11.39 -31.95 -2.93
C TRP A 119 12.50 -31.54 -1.97
N LYS A 120 12.66 -30.23 -1.82
CA LYS A 120 13.68 -29.61 -0.96
C LYS A 120 13.05 -28.50 -0.13
N THR A 121 13.69 -28.16 0.99
CA THR A 121 13.31 -27.02 1.81
C THR A 121 14.29 -25.87 1.57
N TYR A 122 13.75 -24.67 1.35
CA TYR A 122 14.51 -23.44 1.28
C TYR A 122 14.79 -22.89 2.69
N SER A 123 16.06 -22.61 2.98
CA SER A 123 16.51 -21.85 4.13
C SER A 123 17.45 -20.75 3.65
N PRO A 124 17.18 -19.47 3.97
CA PRO A 124 17.99 -18.37 3.46
C PRO A 124 19.41 -18.42 4.05
N SER A 125 20.40 -18.23 3.18
CA SER A 125 21.80 -18.03 3.55
C SER A 125 22.01 -16.62 4.10
N GLY A 126 23.02 -16.47 4.97
CA GLY A 126 23.38 -15.15 5.51
C GLY A 126 23.72 -14.12 4.41
N VAL A 127 24.25 -14.58 3.27
CA VAL A 127 24.55 -13.70 2.11
C VAL A 127 23.28 -13.16 1.46
N GLU A 128 22.23 -13.99 1.34
CA GLU A 128 20.94 -13.55 0.79
C GLU A 128 20.29 -12.51 1.69
N MET A 129 20.34 -12.72 3.01
CA MET A 129 19.80 -11.77 3.98
C MET A 129 20.59 -10.46 4.01
N MET A 130 21.92 -10.51 3.94
CA MET A 130 22.76 -9.30 3.82
C MET A 130 22.49 -8.55 2.53
N THR A 131 22.26 -9.25 1.42
CA THR A 131 21.93 -8.63 0.13
C THR A 131 20.57 -7.93 0.21
N PHE A 132 19.57 -8.56 0.84
CA PHE A 132 18.25 -7.95 1.07
C PHE A 132 18.32 -6.70 1.96
N VAL A 133 19.05 -6.75 3.07
CA VAL A 133 19.25 -5.57 3.92
C VAL A 133 20.07 -4.50 3.18
N GLY A 134 21.03 -4.92 2.37
CA GLY A 134 21.85 -4.04 1.53
C GLY A 134 21.03 -3.26 0.51
N THR A 135 20.02 -3.87 -0.13
CA THR A 135 19.14 -3.15 -1.07
C THR A 135 18.26 -2.12 -0.37
N ILE A 136 17.78 -2.40 0.85
CA ILE A 136 17.05 -1.42 1.68
C ILE A 136 17.97 -0.25 2.04
N GLY A 137 19.21 -0.54 2.46
CA GLY A 137 20.20 0.49 2.79
C GLY A 137 20.56 1.37 1.59
N LEU A 138 20.75 0.75 0.41
CA LEU A 138 21.02 1.46 -0.83
C LEU A 138 19.83 2.33 -1.26
N PHE A 139 18.60 1.80 -1.18
CA PHE A 139 17.39 2.57 -1.45
C PHE A 139 17.26 3.79 -0.54
N LEU A 140 17.41 3.59 0.78
CA LEU A 140 17.36 4.69 1.74
C LEU A 140 18.46 5.73 1.51
N THR A 141 19.68 5.28 1.18
CA THR A 141 20.80 6.18 0.87
C THR A 141 20.49 7.06 -0.35
N LEU A 142 20.01 6.45 -1.44
CA LEU A 142 19.62 7.18 -2.65
C LEU A 142 18.41 8.09 -2.41
N PHE A 143 17.43 7.63 -1.62
CA PHE A 143 16.25 8.42 -1.28
C PHE A 143 16.59 9.64 -0.42
N LEU A 144 17.46 9.49 0.59
CA LEU A 144 17.94 10.61 1.40
C LEU A 144 18.78 11.60 0.57
N LEU A 145 19.57 11.08 -0.38
CA LEU A 145 20.32 11.89 -1.33
C LEU A 145 19.36 12.71 -2.22
N PHE A 146 18.30 12.08 -2.73
CA PHE A 146 17.24 12.75 -3.49
C PHE A 146 16.57 13.86 -2.68
N LEU A 147 16.17 13.59 -1.44
CA LEU A 147 15.57 14.60 -0.56
C LEU A 147 16.49 15.78 -0.25
N ARG A 148 17.81 15.58 -0.30
CA ARG A 148 18.79 16.63 -0.05
C ARG A 148 19.09 17.49 -1.28
N PHE A 149 19.13 16.90 -2.46
CA PHE A 149 19.54 17.60 -3.68
C PHE A 149 18.39 18.07 -4.57
N LEU A 150 17.20 17.49 -4.44
CA LEU A 150 16.04 17.79 -5.28
C LEU A 150 14.82 18.22 -4.42
N PRO A 151 13.95 19.10 -4.94
CA PRO A 151 12.71 19.45 -4.27
C PRO A 151 11.78 18.23 -4.22
N CYS A 152 11.38 17.83 -3.00
CA CYS A 152 10.53 16.67 -2.76
C CYS A 152 9.06 16.85 -3.19
N ILE A 153 8.64 18.08 -3.42
CA ILE A 153 7.29 18.45 -3.85
C ILE A 153 7.40 19.19 -5.18
N ASN A 154 6.50 18.87 -6.12
CA ASN A 154 6.39 19.60 -7.36
C ASN A 154 5.79 21.01 -7.12
N ILE A 155 6.66 22.01 -6.98
CA ILE A 155 6.25 23.40 -6.68
C ILE A 155 5.39 23.97 -7.82
N ALA A 156 5.54 23.51 -9.07
CA ALA A 156 4.74 23.98 -10.18
C ALA A 156 3.27 23.58 -9.98
N GLU A 157 2.98 22.29 -9.81
CA GLU A 157 1.60 21.79 -9.61
C GLU A 157 0.92 22.40 -8.39
N VAL A 158 1.65 22.54 -7.28
CA VAL A 158 1.11 23.17 -6.07
C VAL A 158 0.72 24.63 -6.34
N LYS A 159 1.53 25.37 -7.11
CA LYS A 159 1.22 26.77 -7.44
C LYS A 159 -0.01 26.90 -8.34
N TRP A 160 -0.23 25.95 -9.26
CA TRP A 160 -1.43 25.90 -10.12
C TRP A 160 -2.70 25.47 -9.40
N ALA A 161 -2.57 24.70 -8.31
CA ALA A 161 -3.71 24.22 -7.54
C ALA A 161 -4.23 25.24 -6.51
N LYS A 162 -3.56 26.38 -6.33
CA LYS A 162 -3.99 27.41 -5.39
C LYS A 162 -5.26 28.12 -5.91
N PRO A 163 -6.13 28.60 -5.00
CA PRO A 163 -7.26 29.44 -5.41
C PRO A 163 -6.81 30.70 -6.17
N GLU A 164 -5.69 31.30 -5.74
CA GLU A 164 -5.08 32.50 -6.33
C GLU A 164 -4.62 32.34 -7.79
N SER A 165 -4.45 31.09 -8.27
CA SER A 165 -4.07 30.81 -9.66
C SER A 165 -5.26 30.63 -10.61
N ASP A 166 -6.49 30.77 -10.12
CA ASP A 166 -7.69 30.75 -10.94
C ASP A 166 -7.78 32.04 -11.79
N PRO A 167 -7.90 31.96 -13.13
CA PRO A 167 -8.09 33.14 -13.98
C PRO A 167 -9.31 33.99 -13.62
N HIS A 168 -10.30 33.41 -12.92
CA HIS A 168 -11.52 34.08 -12.50
C HIS A 168 -11.53 34.44 -11.01
N PHE A 169 -10.38 34.38 -10.33
CA PHE A 169 -10.28 34.67 -8.89
C PHE A 169 -10.74 36.11 -8.55
N GLU A 170 -10.33 37.10 -9.36
CA GLU A 170 -10.71 38.52 -9.17
C GLU A 170 -12.19 38.78 -9.54
N ASP A 171 -12.75 38.03 -10.50
CA ASP A 171 -14.17 38.12 -10.88
C ASP A 171 -15.09 37.64 -9.74
N LEU A 172 -14.65 36.61 -8.99
CA LEU A 172 -15.34 36.04 -7.82
C LEU A 172 -15.31 36.94 -6.57
N GLU A 173 -14.36 37.88 -6.47
CA GLU A 173 -14.27 38.89 -5.41
C GLU A 173 -14.99 40.20 -5.76
N SER A 174 -14.99 40.59 -7.04
CA SER A 174 -15.52 41.89 -7.51
C SER A 174 -17.04 41.89 -7.72
N HIS A 175 -17.66 40.74 -8.00
CA HIS A 175 -19.11 40.60 -8.14
C HIS A 175 -19.68 39.69 -7.04
N ASP A 176 -20.45 40.27 -6.10
CA ASP A 176 -21.18 39.54 -5.05
C ASP A 176 -22.42 38.84 -5.63
N ASP A 177 -22.19 37.94 -6.59
CA ASP A 177 -23.25 37.08 -7.12
C ASP A 177 -23.61 36.04 -6.06
N LYS A 178 -24.86 36.10 -5.58
CA LYS A 178 -25.46 35.14 -4.63
C LYS A 178 -25.66 33.72 -5.21
N GLY A 179 -24.98 33.39 -6.30
CA GLY A 179 -24.96 32.07 -6.90
C GLY A 179 -24.02 31.12 -6.16
N THR A 180 -24.27 29.82 -6.25
CA THR A 180 -23.40 28.79 -5.67
C THR A 180 -22.00 28.90 -6.30
N LYS A 181 -21.00 29.33 -5.53
CA LYS A 181 -19.59 29.36 -5.98
C LYS A 181 -19.11 27.93 -6.24
N GLU A 182 -19.03 27.53 -7.51
CA GLU A 182 -18.46 26.25 -7.92
C GLU A 182 -16.93 26.32 -7.92
N ILE A 183 -16.35 26.12 -6.74
CA ILE A 183 -14.89 25.98 -6.57
C ILE A 183 -14.50 24.58 -7.03
N ALA A 184 -13.51 24.48 -7.92
CA ALA A 184 -13.05 23.19 -8.45
C ALA A 184 -12.54 22.27 -7.32
N ALA A 185 -12.78 20.96 -7.45
CA ALA A 185 -12.54 20.00 -6.36
C ALA A 185 -11.08 19.98 -5.86
N TYR A 186 -10.11 20.29 -6.73
CA TYR A 186 -8.68 20.33 -6.42
C TYR A 186 -8.26 21.57 -5.61
N GLN A 187 -8.97 22.70 -5.74
CA GLN A 187 -8.70 23.91 -4.95
C GLN A 187 -9.18 23.79 -3.50
N LYS A 188 -10.06 22.82 -3.19
CA LYS A 188 -10.52 22.51 -1.82
C LYS A 188 -9.51 21.67 -1.02
N GLU A 189 -8.38 21.28 -1.61
CA GLU A 189 -7.40 20.39 -0.99
C GLU A 189 -6.37 21.13 -0.13
N PHE A 190 -6.16 22.41 -0.40
CA PHE A 190 -5.31 23.30 0.39
C PHE A 190 -6.18 24.23 1.24
N PRO A 191 -5.99 24.29 2.58
CA PRO A 191 -6.69 25.28 3.39
C PRO A 191 -6.31 26.68 2.88
N ALA A 192 -7.31 27.56 2.75
CA ALA A 192 -7.04 28.96 2.46
C ALA A 192 -6.05 29.49 3.50
N SER A 193 -4.91 30.00 3.04
CA SER A 193 -3.93 30.66 3.89
C SER A 193 -4.66 31.73 4.71
N LYS A 194 -4.76 31.52 6.02
CA LYS A 194 -5.19 32.60 6.91
C LYS A 194 -4.09 33.65 6.90
N SER A 195 -4.30 34.68 6.08
CA SER A 195 -3.72 36.02 6.22
C SER A 195 -3.73 36.47 7.68
#